data_AF-A0A2H0X6T7-F1
#
_entry.id   AF-A0A2H0X6T7-F1
#
_cell.length_a   1.000
_cell.length_b   1.000
_cell.length_c   1.000
_cell.angle_alpha   90.00
_cell.angle_beta   90.00
_cell.angle_gamma   90.00
#
_symmetry.space_group_name_H-M   'P 1'
#
loop_
_entity.id
_entity.type
_entity.pdbx_description
1 polymer ?
#
loop_
_entity_poly.entity_id
_entity_poly.type
_entity_poly.pdbx_seq_one_letter_code
_entity_poly.pdbx_strand_id
1 'polypeptide(L)'
;MLTFTYNKHWEKGIFNDWENKESPFYQLLTKELEIAIPQEFTDQLADKITNDWLEYQEKFLNSLGKFYEKELIMPNITAYLIRGTKMPYNYKVENMWFACPLFTTRPDERIFVAMHELVHFFQPVELPRLIKEAIPVILKDKEAFGIGFRERGHDDEEEQEWRKKIWKLYQDEGKFSDLVNLAK
;
A
#
# COMPACT_ATOMS: atom_id res chain seq x y z
N MET A 1 9.10 -11.68 -4.79
CA MET A 1 8.05 -11.51 -5.82
C MET A 1 6.76 -10.99 -5.18
N LEU A 2 6.12 -9.98 -5.76
CA LEU A 2 4.77 -9.55 -5.40
C LEU A 2 3.75 -10.41 -6.16
N THR A 3 2.82 -11.03 -5.46
CA THR A 3 1.74 -11.82 -6.08
C THR A 3 0.39 -11.26 -5.68
N PHE A 4 -0.51 -11.05 -6.65
CA PHE A 4 -1.90 -10.71 -6.36
C PHE A 4 -2.75 -11.98 -6.33
N THR A 5 -3.73 -12.05 -5.44
CA THR A 5 -4.67 -13.19 -5.40
C THR A 5 -5.98 -12.80 -4.74
N TYR A 6 -7.07 -13.47 -5.11
CA TYR A 6 -8.35 -13.38 -4.42
C TYR A 6 -8.60 -14.66 -3.63
N ASN A 7 -9.00 -14.53 -2.36
CA ASN A 7 -9.46 -15.66 -1.57
C ASN A 7 -10.60 -15.22 -0.66
N LYS A 8 -11.81 -15.74 -0.91
CA LYS A 8 -13.03 -15.41 -0.16
C LYS A 8 -12.91 -15.70 1.34
N HIS A 9 -12.22 -16.77 1.72
CA HIS A 9 -12.05 -17.13 3.13
C HIS A 9 -11.14 -16.13 3.85
N TRP A 10 -10.03 -15.76 3.20
CA TRP A 10 -9.14 -14.71 3.68
C TRP A 10 -9.83 -13.35 3.77
N GLU A 11 -10.56 -12.95 2.72
CA GLU A 11 -11.33 -11.71 2.71
C GLU A 11 -12.32 -11.65 3.88
N LYS A 12 -13.09 -12.72 4.12
CA LYS A 12 -13.95 -12.82 5.30
C LYS A 12 -13.17 -12.72 6.62
N GLY A 13 -12.00 -13.34 6.70
CA GLY A 13 -11.10 -13.26 7.85
C GLY A 13 -10.66 -11.83 8.15
N ILE A 14 -10.25 -11.07 7.14
CA ILE A 14 -9.85 -9.65 7.25
C ILE A 14 -10.97 -8.81 7.87
N PHE A 15 -12.23 -9.04 7.45
CA PHE A 15 -13.37 -8.29 7.96
C PHE A 15 -13.87 -8.76 9.33
N ASN A 16 -13.60 -10.01 9.72
CA ASN A 16 -13.95 -10.51 11.05
C ASN A 16 -13.19 -9.81 12.18
N ASP A 17 -12.03 -9.21 11.88
CA ASP A 17 -11.24 -8.46 12.86
C ASP A 17 -11.69 -6.99 12.99
N TRP A 18 -12.74 -6.58 12.28
CA TRP A 18 -13.23 -5.20 12.33
C TRP A 18 -13.92 -4.89 13.67
N GLU A 19 -13.49 -3.79 14.32
CA GLU A 19 -13.96 -3.34 15.64
C GLU A 19 -15.45 -2.95 15.70
N ASN A 20 -16.07 -2.47 14.61
CA ASN A 20 -17.44 -1.94 14.63
C ASN A 20 -18.45 -2.82 13.87
N LYS A 21 -18.62 -4.05 14.35
CA LYS A 21 -19.51 -5.07 13.75
C LYS A 21 -21.00 -4.73 13.81
N GLU A 22 -21.39 -3.81 14.68
CA GLU A 22 -22.79 -3.39 14.83
C GLU A 22 -23.20 -2.33 13.82
N SER A 23 -22.24 -1.69 13.13
CA SER A 23 -22.55 -0.62 12.18
C SER A 23 -23.42 -1.11 11.00
N PRO A 24 -24.38 -0.29 10.52
CA PRO A 24 -25.16 -0.62 9.32
C PRO A 24 -24.28 -0.92 8.09
N PHE A 25 -23.13 -0.26 8.00
CA PHE A 25 -22.14 -0.53 6.96
C PHE A 25 -21.58 -1.95 7.05
N TYR A 26 -21.19 -2.41 8.24
CA TYR A 26 -20.68 -3.77 8.44
C TYR A 26 -21.71 -4.83 8.02
N GLN A 27 -23.00 -4.60 8.33
CA GLN A 27 -24.08 -5.50 7.92
C GLN A 27 -24.27 -5.55 6.39
N LEU A 28 -24.17 -4.40 5.71
CA LEU A 28 -24.22 -4.33 4.25
C LEU A 28 -23.03 -5.07 3.64
N LEU A 29 -21.82 -4.79 4.12
CA LEU A 29 -20.61 -5.45 3.66
C LEU A 29 -20.69 -6.98 3.87
N THR A 30 -21.17 -7.43 5.02
CA THR A 30 -21.32 -8.87 5.30
C THR A 30 -22.23 -9.55 4.27
N LYS A 31 -23.34 -8.89 3.89
CA LYS A 31 -24.22 -9.40 2.83
C LYS A 31 -23.52 -9.44 1.47
N GLU A 32 -22.75 -8.42 1.13
CA GLU A 32 -21.97 -8.39 -0.12
C GLU A 32 -20.89 -9.49 -0.17
N LEU A 33 -20.24 -9.79 0.97
CA LEU A 33 -19.26 -10.86 1.06
C LEU A 33 -19.85 -12.26 0.81
N GLU A 34 -21.16 -12.43 0.94
CA GLU A 34 -21.80 -13.70 0.59
C GLU A 34 -21.93 -13.90 -0.92
N ILE A 35 -22.00 -12.83 -1.70
CA ILE A 35 -22.09 -12.88 -3.17
C ILE A 35 -20.80 -13.47 -3.73
N ALA A 36 -20.87 -14.60 -4.44
CA ALA A 36 -19.70 -15.20 -5.06
C ALA A 36 -19.15 -14.32 -6.20
N ILE A 37 -17.83 -14.18 -6.27
CA ILE A 37 -17.16 -13.63 -7.46
C ILE A 37 -16.68 -14.82 -8.30
N PRO A 38 -16.85 -14.78 -9.63
CA PRO A 38 -16.29 -15.82 -10.50
C PRO A 38 -14.77 -15.93 -10.35
N GLN A 39 -14.27 -17.15 -10.11
CA GLN A 39 -12.84 -17.40 -9.91
C GLN A 39 -12.02 -17.00 -11.15
N GLU A 40 -12.53 -17.30 -12.34
CA GLU A 40 -11.89 -16.95 -13.62
C GLU A 40 -11.61 -15.44 -13.72
N PHE A 41 -12.59 -14.61 -13.32
CA PHE A 41 -12.40 -13.16 -13.31
C PHE A 41 -11.29 -12.73 -12.35
N THR A 42 -11.25 -13.31 -11.15
CA THR A 42 -10.25 -12.93 -10.15
C THR A 42 -8.85 -13.39 -10.51
N ASP A 43 -8.71 -14.55 -11.15
CA ASP A 43 -7.43 -15.07 -11.61
C ASP A 43 -6.88 -14.21 -12.76
N GLN A 44 -7.71 -13.90 -13.77
CA GLN A 44 -7.31 -13.03 -14.87
C GLN A 44 -6.92 -11.62 -14.40
N LEU A 45 -7.67 -11.09 -13.43
CA LEU A 45 -7.35 -9.79 -12.84
C LEU A 45 -6.04 -9.83 -12.04
N ALA A 46 -5.83 -10.87 -11.22
CA ALA A 46 -4.61 -11.04 -10.44
C ALA A 46 -3.37 -11.17 -11.35
N ASP A 47 -3.46 -11.97 -12.41
CA ASP A 47 -2.39 -12.13 -13.41
C ASP A 47 -2.10 -10.79 -14.10
N LYS A 48 -3.14 -10.07 -14.51
CA LYS A 48 -2.99 -8.75 -15.12
C LYS A 48 -2.25 -7.79 -14.19
N ILE A 49 -2.68 -7.65 -12.94
CA ILE A 49 -2.06 -6.69 -12.00
C ILE A 49 -0.61 -7.10 -11.70
N THR A 50 -0.35 -8.40 -11.59
CA THR A 50 1.01 -8.93 -11.40
C THR A 50 1.92 -8.53 -12.57
N ASN A 51 1.44 -8.68 -13.81
CA ASN A 51 2.19 -8.25 -14.99
C ASN A 51 2.37 -6.73 -15.05
N ASP A 52 1.31 -5.96 -14.78
CA ASP A 52 1.38 -4.50 -14.72
C ASP A 52 2.42 -4.06 -13.67
N TRP A 53 2.49 -4.70 -12.50
CA TRP A 53 3.49 -4.41 -11.46
C TRP A 53 4.94 -4.60 -11.95
N LEU A 54 5.21 -5.63 -12.74
CA LEU A 54 6.55 -5.90 -13.26
C LEU A 54 7.08 -4.74 -14.12
N GLU A 55 6.21 -3.98 -14.78
CA GLU A 55 6.59 -2.78 -15.55
C GLU A 55 7.13 -1.65 -14.66
N TYR A 56 6.72 -1.59 -13.39
CA TYR A 56 7.10 -0.54 -12.44
C TYR A 56 8.13 -0.99 -11.41
N GLN A 57 8.26 -2.29 -11.17
CA GLN A 57 9.01 -2.86 -10.04
C GLN A 57 10.45 -2.35 -9.96
N GLU A 58 11.22 -2.47 -11.05
CA GLU A 58 12.64 -2.07 -11.05
C GLU A 58 12.80 -0.59 -10.72
N LYS A 59 12.02 0.26 -11.38
CA LYS A 59 12.05 1.70 -11.17
C LYS A 59 11.66 2.07 -9.75
N PHE A 60 10.63 1.45 -9.20
CA PHE A 60 10.20 1.64 -7.82
C PHE A 60 11.30 1.26 -6.82
N LEU A 61 11.87 0.05 -6.94
CA LEU A 61 12.91 -0.43 -6.02
C LEU A 61 14.16 0.45 -6.07
N ASN A 62 14.56 0.88 -7.26
CA ASN A 62 15.71 1.76 -7.45
C ASN A 62 15.47 3.16 -6.84
N SER A 63 14.31 3.77 -7.10
CA SER A 63 13.98 5.10 -6.59
C SER A 63 13.80 5.10 -5.07
N LEU A 64 13.06 4.12 -4.54
CA LEU A 64 12.89 3.99 -3.09
C LEU A 64 14.21 3.63 -2.40
N GLY A 65 15.01 2.75 -3.00
CA GLY A 65 16.33 2.38 -2.48
C GLY A 65 17.31 3.55 -2.41
N LYS A 66 17.27 4.46 -3.39
CA LYS A 66 18.03 5.72 -3.35
C LYS A 66 17.60 6.64 -2.21
N PHE A 67 16.30 6.71 -1.92
CA PHE A 67 15.81 7.51 -0.78
C PHE A 67 16.16 6.86 0.55
N TYR A 68 15.99 5.53 0.66
CA TYR A 68 16.28 4.73 1.84
C TYR A 68 17.75 4.36 2.04
N GLU A 69 18.63 4.78 1.11
CA GLU A 69 20.07 4.54 1.15
C GLU A 69 20.43 3.05 1.27
N LYS A 70 19.63 2.20 0.62
CA LYS A 70 19.84 0.75 0.61
C LYS A 70 19.40 0.11 -0.69
N GLU A 71 20.04 -1.01 -1.03
CA GLU A 71 19.56 -1.88 -2.10
C GLU A 71 18.28 -2.58 -1.65
N LEU A 72 17.24 -2.54 -2.50
CA LEU A 72 15.95 -3.16 -2.24
C LEU A 72 15.77 -4.39 -3.13
N ILE A 73 15.53 -5.53 -2.50
CA ILE A 73 15.21 -6.78 -3.17
C ILE A 73 13.76 -7.12 -2.87
N MET A 74 12.98 -7.40 -3.92
CA MET A 74 11.55 -7.68 -3.79
C MET A 74 11.31 -8.96 -2.96
N PRO A 75 10.72 -8.87 -1.75
CA PRO A 75 10.39 -10.05 -0.94
C PRO A 75 9.26 -10.86 -1.58
N ASN A 76 9.02 -12.06 -1.07
CA ASN A 76 7.80 -12.81 -1.38
C ASN A 76 6.67 -12.29 -0.49
N ILE A 77 5.74 -11.55 -1.09
CA ILE A 77 4.62 -10.90 -0.42
C ILE A 77 3.36 -11.07 -1.25
N THR A 78 2.24 -11.31 -0.57
CA THR A 78 0.95 -11.53 -1.23
C THR A 78 0.02 -10.33 -1.02
N ALA A 79 -0.48 -9.77 -2.11
CA ALA A 79 -1.55 -8.78 -2.11
C ALA A 79 -2.90 -9.48 -2.26
N TYR A 80 -3.70 -9.50 -1.20
CA TYR A 80 -5.04 -10.06 -1.24
C TYR A 80 -6.03 -9.04 -1.80
N LEU A 81 -6.66 -9.39 -2.92
CA LEU A 81 -7.73 -8.61 -3.52
C LEU A 81 -8.98 -8.69 -2.63
N ILE A 82 -9.54 -7.55 -2.24
CA ILE A 82 -10.74 -7.47 -1.38
C ILE A 82 -11.77 -6.48 -1.96
N ARG A 83 -13.06 -6.70 -1.72
CA ARG A 83 -14.12 -5.78 -2.19
C ARG A 83 -14.12 -4.42 -1.47
N GLY A 84 -13.49 -4.32 -0.31
CA GLY A 84 -13.41 -3.08 0.47
C GLY A 84 -12.43 -2.06 -0.16
N THR A 85 -12.76 -0.77 0.00
CA THR A 85 -11.93 0.37 -0.46
C THR A 85 -10.95 0.90 0.59
N LYS A 86 -11.16 0.52 1.85
CA LYS A 86 -10.31 0.76 3.02
C LYS A 86 -10.34 -0.52 3.84
N MET A 87 -9.28 -0.85 4.60
CA MET A 87 -9.17 -1.86 5.69
C MET A 87 -7.85 -2.70 5.56
N PRO A 88 -7.39 -3.39 6.64
CA PRO A 88 -6.10 -3.20 7.31
C PRO A 88 -4.86 -3.85 6.67
N TYR A 89 -3.70 -3.28 7.02
CA TYR A 89 -2.39 -3.91 6.96
C TYR A 89 -2.25 -4.98 8.03
N ASN A 90 -1.61 -6.12 7.69
CA ASN A 90 -1.11 -7.03 8.70
C ASN A 90 0.23 -7.65 8.28
N TYR A 91 1.33 -7.01 8.66
CA TYR A 91 2.65 -7.64 8.62
C TYR A 91 2.79 -8.63 9.78
N LYS A 92 2.11 -9.78 9.72
CA LYS A 92 2.47 -10.91 10.59
C LYS A 92 3.72 -11.56 10.03
N VAL A 93 4.75 -11.71 10.85
CA VAL A 93 6.08 -12.26 10.50
C VAL A 93 5.98 -13.62 9.79
N GLU A 94 4.92 -14.38 10.04
CA GLU A 94 4.71 -15.71 9.47
C GLU A 94 4.12 -15.69 8.05
N ASN A 95 3.41 -14.61 7.65
CA ASN A 95 2.83 -14.45 6.31
C ASN A 95 2.81 -12.95 5.95
N MET A 96 3.72 -12.52 5.06
CA MET A 96 3.74 -11.14 4.58
C MET A 96 2.59 -10.93 3.58
N TRP A 97 1.61 -10.11 3.96
CA TRP A 97 0.50 -9.77 3.07
C TRP A 97 -0.04 -8.36 3.32
N PHE A 98 -0.69 -7.83 2.30
CA PHE A 98 -1.50 -6.61 2.40
C PHE A 98 -2.79 -6.73 1.59
N ALA A 99 -3.76 -5.87 1.88
CA ALA A 99 -5.02 -5.81 1.16
C ALA A 99 -4.91 -4.86 -0.04
N CYS A 100 -5.52 -5.24 -1.16
CA CYS A 100 -5.56 -4.42 -2.36
C CYS A 100 -7.01 -4.40 -2.89
N PRO A 101 -7.53 -3.28 -3.42
CA PRO A 101 -8.90 -3.23 -3.88
C PRO A 101 -9.12 -4.15 -5.08
N LEU A 102 -10.05 -5.08 -4.95
CA LEU A 102 -10.54 -5.92 -6.03
C LEU A 102 -11.24 -5.07 -7.09
N PHE A 103 -12.06 -4.12 -6.67
CA PHE A 103 -12.77 -3.20 -7.55
C PHE A 103 -12.29 -1.76 -7.30
N THR A 104 -11.95 -1.07 -8.38
CA THR A 104 -11.56 0.35 -8.36
C THR A 104 -12.03 1.02 -9.66
N THR A 105 -12.30 2.32 -9.60
CA THR A 105 -12.60 3.16 -10.76
C THR A 105 -11.36 3.44 -11.63
N ARG A 106 -10.17 3.18 -11.10
CA ARG A 106 -8.87 3.48 -11.70
C ARG A 106 -7.95 2.26 -11.60
N PRO A 107 -7.69 1.52 -12.71
CA PRO A 107 -6.89 0.31 -12.66
C PRO A 107 -5.50 0.49 -12.03
N ASP A 108 -4.90 1.67 -12.24
CA ASP A 108 -3.59 2.07 -11.73
C ASP A 108 -3.55 2.25 -10.20
N GLU A 109 -4.70 2.39 -9.54
CA GLU A 109 -4.82 2.47 -8.09
C GLU A 109 -4.27 1.22 -7.38
N ARG A 110 -4.40 0.03 -7.98
CA ARG A 110 -3.89 -1.21 -7.37
C ARG A 110 -2.37 -1.24 -7.30
N ILE A 111 -1.72 -0.75 -8.35
CA ILE A 111 -0.27 -0.59 -8.40
C ILE A 111 0.17 0.47 -7.40
N PHE A 112 -0.56 1.58 -7.30
CA PHE A 112 -0.28 2.61 -6.32
C PHE A 112 -0.40 2.09 -4.88
N VAL A 113 -1.46 1.34 -4.55
CA VAL A 113 -1.61 0.69 -3.25
C VAL A 113 -0.40 -0.20 -3.00
N ALA A 114 -0.02 -1.09 -3.93
CA ALA A 114 1.18 -1.90 -3.75
C ALA A 114 2.45 -1.08 -3.47
N MET A 115 2.67 0.04 -4.17
CA MET A 115 3.79 0.94 -3.89
C MET A 115 3.71 1.56 -2.49
N HIS A 116 2.55 2.07 -2.11
CA HIS A 116 2.31 2.68 -0.79
C HIS A 116 2.63 1.68 0.34
N GLU A 117 2.17 0.45 0.19
CA GLU A 117 2.37 -0.62 1.15
C GLU A 117 3.84 -1.03 1.24
N LEU A 118 4.50 -1.15 0.10
CA LEU A 118 5.92 -1.48 0.02
C LEU A 118 6.83 -0.36 0.55
N VAL A 119 6.44 0.92 0.45
CA VAL A 119 7.15 2.02 1.11
C VAL A 119 7.24 1.75 2.61
N HIS A 120 6.11 1.45 3.26
CA HIS A 120 6.09 1.11 4.69
C HIS A 120 6.85 -0.17 4.99
N PHE A 121 6.74 -1.19 4.14
CA PHE A 121 7.45 -2.46 4.31
C PHE A 121 8.98 -2.29 4.32
N PHE A 122 9.50 -1.55 3.33
CA PHE A 122 10.93 -1.36 3.16
C PHE A 122 11.51 -0.30 4.08
N GLN A 123 10.73 0.32 4.98
CA GLN A 123 11.24 1.36 5.86
C GLN A 123 12.44 0.85 6.70
N PRO A 124 13.63 1.50 6.64
CA PRO A 124 14.84 0.99 7.28
C PRO A 124 14.81 0.96 8.82
N VAL A 125 14.19 1.95 9.45
CA VAL A 125 14.03 2.03 10.91
C VAL A 125 12.60 2.41 11.25
N GLU A 126 12.09 1.92 12.36
CA GLU A 126 10.77 2.30 12.84
C GLU A 126 10.74 3.79 13.24
N LEU A 127 9.70 4.49 12.80
CA LEU A 127 9.46 5.90 13.08
C LEU A 127 8.08 6.03 13.74
N PRO A 128 7.82 7.13 14.47
CA PRO A 128 6.48 7.43 14.96
C PRO A 128 5.44 7.30 13.85
N ARG A 129 4.27 6.75 14.19
CA ARG A 129 3.21 6.42 13.23
C ARG A 129 2.90 7.57 12.25
N LEU A 130 2.77 8.79 12.76
CA LEU A 130 2.45 9.98 11.94
C LEU A 130 3.52 10.27 10.88
N ILE A 131 4.79 10.01 11.18
CA ILE A 131 5.89 10.17 10.22
C ILE A 131 5.87 9.02 9.23
N LYS A 132 5.74 7.78 9.72
CA LYS A 132 5.65 6.58 8.88
C LYS A 132 4.55 6.74 7.82
N GLU A 133 3.32 7.03 8.23
CA GLU A 133 2.16 7.19 7.33
C GLU A 133 2.32 8.37 6.35
N ALA A 134 3.19 9.34 6.67
CA ALA A 134 3.47 10.47 5.81
C ALA A 134 4.49 10.18 4.69
N ILE A 135 5.37 9.17 4.83
CA ILE A 135 6.45 8.88 3.86
C ILE A 135 5.96 8.61 2.44
N PRO A 136 4.85 7.88 2.21
CA PRO A 136 4.35 7.62 0.85
C PRO A 136 4.05 8.87 0.01
N VAL A 137 4.06 10.07 0.60
CA VAL A 137 4.04 11.34 -0.14
C VAL A 137 5.10 11.44 -1.23
N ILE A 138 6.25 10.76 -1.11
CA ILE A 138 7.30 10.73 -2.14
C ILE A 138 6.82 10.09 -3.46
N LEU A 139 5.80 9.22 -3.42
CA LEU A 139 5.20 8.60 -4.61
C LEU A 139 4.47 9.60 -5.51
N LYS A 140 4.35 10.87 -5.10
CA LYS A 140 3.90 11.96 -5.97
C LYS A 140 4.89 12.28 -7.09
N ASP A 141 6.15 11.87 -6.95
CA ASP A 141 7.16 11.99 -7.99
C ASP A 141 6.93 10.96 -9.11
N LYS A 142 6.11 11.35 -10.09
CA LYS A 142 5.80 10.53 -11.26
C LYS A 142 7.06 10.20 -12.08
N GLU A 143 8.06 11.08 -12.10
CA GLU A 143 9.28 10.85 -12.86
C GLU A 143 10.12 9.76 -12.20
N ALA A 144 10.21 9.73 -10.87
CA ALA A 144 10.92 8.69 -10.14
C ALA A 144 10.15 7.37 -10.07
N PHE A 145 8.81 7.37 -9.95
CA PHE A 145 8.03 6.15 -9.68
C PHE A 145 7.18 5.66 -10.87
N GLY A 146 7.05 6.44 -11.94
CA GLY A 146 6.34 6.05 -13.16
C GLY A 146 4.81 6.19 -13.11
N ILE A 147 4.23 6.30 -11.92
CA ILE A 147 2.81 6.53 -11.69
C ILE A 147 2.60 7.84 -10.93
N GLY A 148 1.58 8.62 -11.32
CA GLY A 148 1.24 9.87 -10.65
C GLY A 148 -0.08 9.72 -9.90
N PHE A 149 -0.04 9.78 -8.58
CA PHE A 149 -1.25 9.70 -7.75
C PHE A 149 -1.36 10.88 -6.78
N ARG A 150 -2.60 11.33 -6.55
CA ARG A 150 -2.88 12.37 -5.56
C ARG A 150 -3.12 11.71 -4.22
N GLU A 151 -2.04 11.46 -3.50
CA GLU A 151 -2.17 10.93 -2.15
C GLU A 151 -2.50 12.03 -1.15
N ARG A 152 -3.71 11.95 -0.58
CA ARG A 152 -4.22 12.89 0.42
C ARG A 152 -3.75 12.57 1.85
N GLY A 153 -3.33 11.34 2.16
CA GLY A 153 -3.03 10.92 3.54
C GLY A 153 -4.30 10.86 4.41
N HIS A 154 -4.12 10.77 5.72
CA HIS A 154 -5.23 10.94 6.68
C HIS A 154 -5.53 12.43 6.93
N ASP A 155 -6.72 12.73 7.46
CA ASP A 155 -7.13 14.10 7.81
C ASP A 155 -6.46 14.62 9.11
N ASP A 156 -5.36 14.00 9.55
CA ASP A 156 -4.58 14.38 10.73
C ASP A 156 -3.64 15.54 10.41
N GLU A 157 -3.76 16.66 11.11
CA GLU A 157 -2.98 17.88 10.85
C GLU A 157 -1.47 17.65 11.02
N GLU A 158 -1.06 16.86 12.00
CA GLU A 158 0.36 16.59 12.27
C GLU A 158 0.95 15.68 11.18
N GLU A 159 0.20 14.67 10.73
CA GLU A 159 0.58 13.87 9.55
C GLU A 159 0.74 14.77 8.32
N GLN A 160 -0.19 15.70 8.07
CA GLN A 160 -0.10 16.60 6.92
C GLN A 160 1.12 17.52 6.97
N GLU A 161 1.52 17.98 8.14
CA GLU A 161 2.77 18.73 8.31
C GLU A 161 4.01 17.87 8.01
N TRP A 162 4.02 16.61 8.48
CA TRP A 162 5.09 15.68 8.13
C TRP A 162 5.15 15.37 6.63
N ARG A 163 3.99 15.23 5.97
CA ARG A 163 3.93 15.04 4.50
C ARG A 163 4.59 16.21 3.77
N LYS A 164 4.38 17.46 4.21
CA LYS A 164 5.04 18.64 3.63
C LYS A 164 6.55 18.62 3.85
N LYS A 165 6.99 18.31 5.08
CA LYS A 165 8.42 18.23 5.44
C LYS A 165 9.15 17.16 4.64
N ILE A 166 8.59 15.95 4.59
CA ILE A 166 9.16 14.80 3.87
C ILE A 166 9.20 15.09 2.37
N TRP A 167 8.12 15.64 1.81
CA TRP A 167 8.08 15.99 0.40
C TRP A 167 9.16 17.02 0.05
N LYS A 168 9.29 18.09 0.84
CA LYS A 168 10.35 19.09 0.65
C LYS A 168 11.75 18.48 0.76
N LEU A 169 11.99 17.67 1.79
CA LEU A 169 13.26 16.97 1.99
C LEU A 169 13.62 16.12 0.77
N TYR A 170 12.66 15.36 0.26
CA TYR A 170 12.84 14.54 -0.94
C TYR A 170 13.13 15.38 -2.20
N GLN A 171 12.42 16.50 -2.39
CA GLN A 171 12.67 17.43 -3.50
C GLN A 171 14.04 18.09 -3.45
N ASP A 172 14.56 18.33 -2.24
CA ASP A 172 15.90 18.87 -1.99
C ASP A 172 16.99 17.78 -2.02
N GLU A 173 16.69 16.62 -2.63
CA GLU A 173 17.55 15.42 -2.75
C GLU A 173 17.96 14.76 -1.42
N GLY A 174 17.31 15.16 -0.32
CA GLY A 174 17.52 14.60 1.02
C GLY A 174 17.19 13.11 1.09
N LYS A 175 17.80 12.45 2.07
CA LYS A 175 17.74 10.99 2.26
C LYS A 175 16.98 10.60 3.51
N PHE A 176 16.74 9.30 3.67
CA PHE A 176 16.05 8.79 4.84
C PHE A 176 16.82 9.06 6.14
N SER A 177 18.15 9.05 6.12
CA SER A 177 18.96 9.47 7.28
C SER A 177 18.69 10.92 7.70
N ASP A 178 18.46 11.83 6.76
CA ASP A 178 18.07 13.23 7.06
C ASP A 178 16.70 13.29 7.72
N LEU A 179 15.75 12.47 7.26
CA LEU A 179 14.42 12.36 7.87
C LEU A 179 14.52 11.82 9.31
N VAL A 180 15.34 10.80 9.54
CA VAL A 180 15.58 10.24 10.88
C VAL A 180 16.17 11.29 11.83
N ASN A 181 17.06 12.16 11.32
CA ASN A 181 17.62 13.25 12.12
C ASN A 181 16.59 14.36 12.40
N LEU A 182 15.70 14.64 11.46
CA LEU A 182 14.61 15.61 11.63
C LEU A 182 13.53 15.13 12.61
N ALA A 183 13.37 13.82 12.75
CA ALA A 183 12.38 13.18 13.63
C ALA A 183 12.84 13.04 15.09
N LYS A 184 14.10 13.36 15.40
CA LYS A 184 14.67 13.37 16.76
C LYS A 184 14.52 14.74 17.41
#